data_AF-H3GC08-F1
#
_entry.id   AF-H3GC08-F1
#
_cell.length_a   1.000
_cell.length_b   1.000
_cell.length_c   1.000
_cell.angle_alpha   90.00
_cell.angle_beta   90.00
_cell.angle_gamma   90.00
#
_symmetry.space_group_name_H-M   'P 1'
#
loop_
_entity.id
_entity.type
_entity.pdbx_description
1 polymer ?
#
loop_
_entity_poly.entity_id
_entity_poly.type
_entity_poly.pdbx_seq_one_letter_code
_entity_poly.pdbx_strand_id
1 'polypeptide(L)'
;MSSPDAGERLARVSRMRTLSALLDDDLDDDDQLPQECRELFAHVAAAAAKDGEDAAQLEQTRRNEFLCVECQAHEAELFCEQCHDYFCELCCGGQHRKGNRRKHTFQPRFPASKAAAPAAADVEMEITRDAVDYDSDEDELDGDTSSSEEEDLDR
;
A
#
# COMPACT_ATOMS: atom_id res chain seq x y z
N MET A 1 -22.69 36.59 7.42
CA MET A 1 -22.33 35.16 7.54
C MET A 1 -21.96 34.93 9.00
N SER A 2 -22.89 34.41 9.79
CA SER A 2 -22.70 34.26 11.24
C SER A 2 -21.74 33.11 11.52
N SER A 3 -20.59 33.41 12.13
CA SER A 3 -19.64 32.41 12.60
C SER A 3 -20.34 31.46 13.57
N PRO A 4 -20.38 30.15 13.31
CA PRO A 4 -20.59 29.21 14.39
C PRO A 4 -19.34 29.23 15.29
N ASP A 5 -19.35 28.38 16.30
CA ASP A 5 -18.13 27.67 16.68
C ASP A 5 -17.31 28.14 17.89
N ALA A 6 -17.69 29.15 18.69
CA ALA A 6 -17.03 29.30 20.00
C ALA A 6 -17.51 28.22 20.99
N GLY A 7 -18.83 28.08 21.14
CA GLY A 7 -19.45 27.08 22.00
C GLY A 7 -19.27 25.64 21.49
N GLU A 8 -19.32 25.44 20.18
CA GLU A 8 -19.18 24.11 19.57
C GLU A 8 -17.74 23.57 19.68
N ARG A 9 -16.74 24.45 19.57
CA ARG A 9 -15.32 24.10 19.82
C ARG A 9 -15.09 23.75 21.28
N LEU A 10 -15.67 24.49 22.21
CA LEU A 10 -15.62 24.16 23.65
C LEU A 10 -16.28 22.81 23.94
N ALA A 11 -17.45 22.54 23.34
CA ALA A 11 -18.12 21.25 23.46
C ALA A 11 -17.33 20.10 22.84
N ARG A 12 -16.63 20.34 21.72
CA ARG A 12 -15.75 19.35 21.08
C ARG A 12 -14.50 19.08 21.92
N VAL A 13 -13.87 20.12 22.47
CA VAL A 13 -12.71 20.00 23.36
C VAL A 13 -13.09 19.31 24.67
N SER A 14 -14.26 19.60 25.24
CA SER A 14 -14.77 18.91 26.42
C SER A 14 -14.99 17.42 26.14
N ARG A 15 -15.62 17.07 25.01
CA ARG A 15 -15.82 15.68 24.59
C ARG A 15 -14.49 14.94 24.39
N MET A 16 -13.51 15.58 23.77
CA MET A 16 -12.18 15.00 23.56
C MET A 16 -11.45 14.76 24.89
N ARG A 17 -11.56 15.68 25.85
CA ARG A 17 -10.98 15.50 27.20
C ARG A 17 -11.65 14.39 27.99
N THR A 18 -12.97 14.24 27.87
CA THR A 18 -13.70 13.12 28.49
C THR A 18 -13.30 11.77 27.88
N LEU A 19 -13.09 11.72 26.56
CA LEU A 19 -12.59 10.51 25.90
C LEU A 19 -11.15 10.19 26.30
N SER A 20 -10.27 11.18 26.44
CA SER A 20 -8.92 10.95 26.96
C SER A 20 -8.93 10.38 28.37
N ALA A 21 -9.74 10.92 29.29
CA ALA A 21 -9.85 10.39 30.65
C ALA A 21 -10.32 8.91 30.68
N LEU A 22 -11.26 8.54 29.81
CA LEU A 22 -11.73 7.15 29.68
C LEU A 22 -10.68 6.19 29.08
N LEU A 23 -9.66 6.71 28.41
CA LEU A 23 -8.56 5.94 27.82
C LEU A 23 -7.32 5.88 28.72
N ASP A 24 -7.21 6.83 29.68
CA ASP A 24 -6.10 6.95 30.63
C ASP A 24 -6.36 6.24 31.99
N ASP A 25 -7.61 5.88 32.31
CA ASP A 25 -7.92 4.96 33.41
C ASP A 25 -7.50 3.54 32.99
N ASP A 26 -6.32 3.11 33.47
CA ASP A 26 -5.82 1.74 33.37
C ASP A 26 -6.94 0.74 33.69
N LEU A 27 -7.32 -0.03 32.67
CA LEU A 27 -8.27 -1.14 32.72
C LEU A 27 -7.69 -2.35 33.48
N ASP A 28 -7.11 -2.13 34.65
CA ASP A 28 -6.62 -3.18 35.56
C ASP A 28 -7.63 -3.50 36.69
N ASP A 29 -8.75 -2.77 36.79
CA ASP A 29 -9.79 -3.01 37.80
C ASP A 29 -11.03 -3.71 37.18
N ASP A 30 -10.84 -4.97 36.77
CA ASP A 30 -11.91 -5.91 36.37
C ASP A 30 -13.03 -6.02 37.44
N ASP A 31 -12.72 -5.59 38.67
CA ASP A 31 -13.55 -5.61 39.87
C ASP A 31 -14.70 -4.57 39.91
N GLN A 32 -14.87 -3.72 38.88
CA GLN A 32 -16.02 -2.80 38.79
C GLN A 32 -17.02 -3.04 37.65
N LEU A 33 -16.80 -4.03 36.78
CA LEU A 33 -17.72 -4.36 35.69
C LEU A 33 -19.00 -5.07 36.20
N PRO A 34 -20.19 -4.72 35.68
CA PRO A 34 -21.42 -5.48 35.93
C PRO A 34 -21.22 -6.97 35.63
N GLN A 35 -21.84 -7.84 36.44
CA GLN A 35 -21.67 -9.29 36.36
C GLN A 35 -21.93 -9.84 34.94
N GLU A 36 -22.93 -9.29 34.25
CA GLU A 36 -23.25 -9.59 32.86
C GLU A 36 -22.09 -9.30 31.88
N CYS A 37 -21.33 -8.22 32.10
CA CYS A 37 -20.17 -7.89 31.27
C CYS A 37 -19.01 -8.84 31.57
N ARG A 38 -18.76 -9.17 32.84
CA ARG A 38 -17.71 -10.14 33.23
C ARG A 38 -17.96 -11.51 32.64
N GLU A 39 -19.21 -11.98 32.67
CA GLU A 39 -19.59 -13.26 32.07
C GLU A 39 -19.34 -13.26 30.56
N LEU A 40 -19.68 -12.16 29.87
CA LEU A 40 -19.39 -11.99 28.44
C LEU A 40 -17.88 -12.01 28.15
N PHE A 41 -17.06 -11.26 28.91
CA PHE A 41 -15.61 -11.26 28.74
C PHE A 41 -14.98 -12.62 29.06
N ALA A 42 -15.46 -13.33 30.08
CA ALA A 42 -15.01 -14.68 30.41
C ALA A 42 -15.33 -15.68 29.29
N HIS A 43 -16.48 -15.57 28.62
CA HIS A 43 -16.82 -16.39 27.46
C HIS A 43 -15.88 -16.13 26.27
N VAL A 44 -15.55 -14.86 25.99
CA VAL A 44 -14.62 -14.48 24.91
C VAL A 44 -13.19 -14.92 25.23
N ALA A 45 -12.73 -14.74 26.47
CA ALA A 45 -11.41 -15.22 26.90
C ALA A 45 -11.32 -16.75 26.88
N ALA A 46 -12.37 -17.46 27.29
CA ALA A 46 -12.45 -18.91 27.21
C ALA A 46 -12.54 -19.41 25.76
N ALA A 47 -13.16 -18.65 24.85
CA ALA A 47 -13.16 -18.96 23.41
C ALA A 47 -11.75 -18.78 22.82
N ALA A 48 -11.09 -17.65 23.11
CA ALA A 48 -9.70 -17.41 22.70
C ALA A 48 -8.70 -18.45 23.25
N ALA A 49 -8.98 -19.02 24.43
CA ALA A 49 -8.19 -20.12 25.00
C ALA A 49 -8.51 -21.50 24.39
N LYS A 50 -9.69 -21.68 23.80
CA LYS A 50 -10.11 -22.91 23.10
C LYS A 50 -9.63 -22.95 21.66
N ASP A 51 -9.37 -21.80 21.05
CA ASP A 51 -8.66 -21.67 19.77
C ASP A 51 -7.14 -21.86 19.93
N GLY A 52 -6.73 -22.73 20.87
CA GLY A 52 -5.35 -23.14 21.11
C GLY A 52 -4.81 -24.13 20.08
N GLU A 53 -5.31 -24.09 18.85
CA GLU A 53 -4.80 -24.86 17.73
C GLU A 53 -4.13 -23.90 16.73
N ASP A 54 -2.82 -23.82 16.90
CA ASP A 54 -1.82 -23.27 15.99
C ASP A 54 -1.67 -21.72 15.94
N ALA A 55 -1.18 -21.17 17.05
CA ALA A 55 -0.67 -19.79 17.10
C ALA A 55 0.38 -19.49 16.01
N ALA A 56 1.13 -20.51 15.57
CA ALA A 56 2.09 -20.38 14.47
C ALA A 56 1.39 -20.20 13.11
N GLN A 57 0.29 -20.92 12.86
CA GLN A 57 -0.56 -20.75 11.67
C GLN A 57 -1.15 -19.33 11.61
N LEU A 58 -1.62 -18.78 12.73
CA LEU A 58 -2.15 -17.41 12.80
C LEU A 58 -1.08 -16.32 12.63
N GLU A 59 0.16 -16.59 13.04
CA GLU A 59 1.27 -15.68 12.80
C GLU A 59 1.73 -15.77 11.33
N GLN A 60 1.77 -16.97 10.76
CA GLN A 60 2.13 -17.20 9.37
C GLN A 60 1.10 -16.63 8.40
N THR A 61 -0.20 -16.74 8.68
CA THR A 61 -1.25 -16.10 7.87
C THR A 61 -1.12 -14.58 7.90
N ARG A 62 -0.85 -13.98 9.07
CA ARG A 62 -0.61 -12.53 9.20
C ARG A 62 0.63 -12.06 8.44
N ARG A 63 1.70 -12.86 8.40
CA ARG A 63 2.89 -12.56 7.59
C ARG A 63 2.62 -12.69 6.09
N ASN A 64 1.77 -13.63 5.70
CA ASN A 64 1.47 -13.92 4.30
C ASN A 64 0.40 -12.99 3.69
N GLU A 65 -0.44 -12.36 4.51
CA GLU A 65 -1.52 -11.46 4.06
C GLU A 65 -1.01 -10.28 3.21
N PHE A 66 0.26 -9.91 3.39
CA PHE A 66 0.88 -8.80 2.70
C PHE A 66 2.00 -9.19 1.74
N LEU A 67 2.06 -10.45 1.33
CA LEU A 67 2.95 -10.86 0.26
C LEU A 67 2.31 -10.59 -1.09
N CYS A 68 3.14 -10.32 -2.10
CA CYS A 68 2.69 -10.21 -3.48
C CYS A 68 1.98 -11.51 -3.91
N VAL A 69 0.75 -11.40 -4.40
CA VAL A 69 -0.08 -12.57 -4.77
C VAL A 69 0.54 -13.40 -5.89
N GLU A 70 1.31 -12.77 -6.79
CA GLU A 70 1.90 -13.41 -7.96
C GLU A 70 3.18 -14.18 -7.62
N CYS A 71 4.11 -13.57 -6.88
CA CYS A 71 5.41 -14.17 -6.63
C CYS A 71 5.55 -14.79 -5.24
N GLN A 72 4.73 -14.38 -4.27
CA GLN A 72 4.77 -14.82 -2.87
C GLN A 72 6.16 -14.75 -2.20
N ALA A 73 7.09 -14.00 -2.80
CA ALA A 73 8.49 -13.92 -2.38
C ALA A 73 8.83 -12.55 -1.79
N HIS A 74 8.13 -11.51 -2.23
CA HIS A 74 8.33 -10.13 -1.81
C HIS A 74 7.07 -9.61 -1.14
N GLU A 75 7.26 -8.69 -0.19
CA GLU A 75 6.15 -7.92 0.37
C GLU A 75 5.47 -7.09 -0.73
N ALA A 76 4.17 -6.93 -0.59
CA ALA A 76 3.41 -6.08 -1.47
C ALA A 76 3.53 -4.62 -1.05
N GLU A 77 3.79 -3.79 -2.05
CA GLU A 77 3.95 -2.34 -1.93
C GLU A 77 2.74 -1.61 -2.54
N LEU A 78 1.97 -2.30 -3.38
CA LEU A 78 0.84 -1.74 -4.12
C LEU A 78 -0.39 -2.63 -3.96
N PHE A 79 -1.54 -2.01 -3.71
CA PHE A 79 -2.86 -2.62 -3.78
C PHE A 79 -3.58 -2.14 -5.04
N CYS A 80 -4.09 -3.08 -5.84
CA CYS A 80 -4.87 -2.78 -7.04
C CYS A 80 -6.36 -2.81 -6.73
N GLU A 81 -7.05 -1.68 -6.88
CA GLU A 81 -8.46 -1.56 -6.47
C GLU A 81 -9.41 -2.40 -7.33
N GLN A 82 -9.06 -2.68 -8.60
CA GLN A 82 -9.90 -3.44 -9.51
C GLN A 82 -9.64 -4.95 -9.44
N CYS A 83 -8.40 -5.35 -9.12
CA CYS A 83 -8.08 -6.75 -8.89
C CYS A 83 -8.42 -7.17 -7.46
N HIS A 84 -8.49 -6.21 -6.53
CA HIS A 84 -8.64 -6.45 -5.09
C HIS A 84 -7.48 -7.28 -4.51
N ASP A 85 -6.29 -7.10 -5.10
CA ASP A 85 -5.11 -7.92 -4.84
C ASP A 85 -3.87 -7.06 -4.54
N TYR A 86 -2.93 -7.66 -3.81
CA TYR A 86 -1.66 -7.07 -3.40
C TYR A 86 -0.49 -7.51 -4.30
N PHE A 87 0.31 -6.56 -4.77
CA PHE A 87 1.44 -6.81 -5.67
C PHE A 87 2.71 -6.07 -5.20
N CYS A 88 3.87 -6.64 -5.50
CA CYS A 88 5.13 -5.89 -5.51
C CYS A 88 5.24 -5.03 -6.78
N GLU A 89 6.14 -4.04 -6.78
CA GLU A 89 6.29 -3.10 -7.91
C GLU A 89 6.54 -3.80 -9.26
N LEU A 90 7.39 -4.83 -9.25
CA LEU A 90 7.74 -5.61 -10.44
C LEU A 90 6.55 -6.36 -11.02
N CYS A 91 5.80 -7.09 -10.18
CA CYS A 91 4.63 -7.84 -10.61
C CYS A 91 3.50 -6.90 -11.05
N CYS A 92 3.35 -5.76 -10.37
CA CYS A 92 2.41 -4.72 -10.79
C CYS A 92 2.73 -4.22 -12.21
N GLY A 93 3.99 -3.85 -12.47
CA GLY A 93 4.46 -3.43 -13.79
C GLY A 93 4.31 -4.49 -14.88
N GLY A 94 4.50 -5.77 -14.56
CA GLY A 94 4.29 -6.87 -15.50
C GLY A 94 2.81 -7.08 -15.86
N GLN A 95 1.96 -7.23 -14.83
CA GLN A 95 0.55 -7.60 -14.99
C GLN A 95 -0.33 -6.44 -15.47
N HIS A 96 0.02 -5.20 -15.11
CA HIS A 96 -0.80 -4.02 -15.38
C HIS A 96 -0.29 -3.14 -16.53
N ARG A 97 0.84 -3.48 -17.18
CA ARG A 97 1.33 -2.74 -18.35
C ARG A 97 0.54 -2.98 -19.64
N LYS A 98 -0.25 -4.06 -19.73
CA LYS A 98 -0.95 -4.44 -20.97
C LYS A 98 -2.48 -4.42 -20.85
N GLY A 99 -3.13 -4.07 -21.95
CA GLY A 99 -4.58 -4.18 -22.11
C GLY A 99 -5.39 -3.26 -21.18
N ASN A 100 -6.53 -3.74 -20.70
CA ASN A 100 -7.45 -2.97 -19.86
C ASN A 100 -6.90 -2.72 -18.44
N ARG A 101 -5.94 -3.54 -18.00
CA ARG A 101 -5.35 -3.45 -16.65
C ARG A 101 -4.47 -2.20 -16.45
N ARG A 102 -4.11 -1.52 -17.54
CA ARG A 102 -3.39 -0.22 -17.51
C ARG A 102 -4.19 0.92 -16.88
N LYS A 103 -5.51 0.79 -16.85
CA LYS A 103 -6.44 1.78 -16.28
C LYS A 103 -6.75 1.49 -14.81
N HIS A 104 -6.14 0.45 -14.25
CA HIS A 104 -6.32 0.13 -12.85
C HIS A 104 -5.70 1.23 -11.98
N THR A 105 -6.31 1.45 -10.84
CA THR A 105 -5.90 2.42 -9.83
C THR A 105 -5.18 1.66 -8.72
N PHE A 106 -4.09 2.24 -8.23
CA PHE A 106 -3.23 1.61 -7.23
C PHE A 106 -3.12 2.51 -6.01
N GLN A 107 -3.17 1.88 -4.84
CA GLN A 107 -2.88 2.53 -3.57
C GLN A 107 -1.55 2.01 -3.03
N PRO A 108 -0.63 2.91 -2.61
CA PRO A 108 0.59 2.50 -1.95
C PRO A 108 0.26 1.90 -0.59
N ARG A 109 0.87 0.77 -0.28
CA ARG A 109 0.88 0.16 1.04
C ARG A 109 2.19 0.50 1.71
N PHE A 110 2.12 1.23 2.81
CA PHE A 110 3.27 1.37 3.70
C PHE A 110 3.33 0.16 4.62
N PRO A 111 4.45 -0.59 4.67
CA PRO A 111 4.59 -1.62 5.68
C PRO A 111 4.43 -0.96 7.05
N ALA A 112 3.72 -1.62 7.97
CA ALA A 112 3.64 -1.18 9.35
C ALA A 112 5.04 -1.33 9.96
N SER A 113 5.87 -0.31 9.77
CA SER A 113 7.23 -0.31 10.25
C SER A 113 7.17 -0.50 11.76
N LYS A 114 7.78 -1.59 12.25
CA LYS A 114 8.41 -1.56 13.56
C LYS A 114 9.29 -0.31 13.56
N ALA A 115 8.88 0.73 14.29
CA ALA A 115 9.40 2.10 14.20
C ALA A 115 10.87 2.16 13.76
N ALA A 116 11.10 2.57 12.51
CA ALA A 116 12.42 2.88 11.98
C ALA A 116 12.39 4.31 11.47
N ALA A 117 13.35 5.08 11.99
CA ALA A 117 13.53 6.52 11.93
C ALA A 117 13.43 7.15 10.53
N PRO A 118 13.20 8.48 10.45
CA PRO A 118 13.30 9.20 9.18
C PRO A 118 14.76 9.16 8.70
N ALA A 119 15.04 8.27 7.75
CA ALA A 119 16.22 8.40 6.90
C ALA A 119 15.93 9.54 5.91
N ALA A 120 16.12 10.77 6.38
CA ALA A 120 16.43 11.89 5.51
C ALA A 120 17.77 11.58 4.84
N ALA A 121 17.72 10.98 3.66
CA ALA A 121 18.84 10.99 2.73
C ALA A 121 18.67 12.25 1.87
N ASP A 122 19.46 13.27 2.18
CA ASP A 122 19.69 14.42 1.32
C ASP A 122 20.02 13.94 -0.10
N VAL A 123 19.16 14.30 -1.06
CA VAL A 123 19.50 14.23 -2.47
C VAL A 123 20.25 15.51 -2.80
N GLU A 124 21.57 15.51 -2.64
CA GLU A 124 22.42 16.53 -3.27
C GLU A 124 22.39 16.30 -4.79
N MET A 125 21.57 17.10 -5.46
CA MET A 125 21.57 17.24 -6.91
C MET A 125 22.77 18.08 -7.32
N GLU A 126 23.92 17.43 -7.58
CA GLU A 126 25.04 18.10 -8.22
C GLU A 126 24.76 18.22 -9.72
N ILE A 127 24.28 19.38 -10.14
CA ILE A 127 24.21 19.77 -11.56
C ILE A 127 25.64 20.05 -12.00
N THR A 128 26.36 19.02 -12.44
CA THR A 128 27.56 19.22 -13.25
C THR A 128 27.11 19.60 -14.66
N ARG A 129 27.16 20.90 -14.95
CA ARG A 129 27.18 21.42 -16.31
C ARG A 129 28.49 20.94 -16.97
N ASP A 130 28.44 19.80 -17.64
CA ASP A 130 29.43 19.47 -18.66
C ASP A 130 28.72 19.49 -20.02
N ALA A 131 29.07 20.51 -20.81
CA ALA A 131 28.59 20.67 -22.16
C ALA A 131 29.25 19.59 -23.03
N VAL A 132 28.54 18.50 -23.28
CA VAL A 132 28.89 17.59 -24.39
C VAL A 132 28.25 18.12 -25.66
N ASP A 133 29.08 18.81 -26.42
CA ASP A 133 28.89 19.13 -27.83
C ASP A 133 28.78 17.80 -28.59
N TYR A 134 27.55 17.36 -28.86
CA TYR A 134 27.33 16.20 -29.72
C TYR A 134 27.28 16.71 -31.16
N ASP A 135 28.47 16.65 -31.74
CA ASP A 135 28.80 17.02 -33.11
C ASP A 135 27.85 16.36 -34.10
N SER A 136 27.50 17.16 -35.10
CA SER A 136 26.62 16.88 -36.21
C SER A 136 27.35 16.02 -37.22
N ASP A 137 27.02 14.73 -37.34
CA ASP A 137 27.33 13.95 -38.53
C ASP A 137 26.04 13.43 -39.16
N GLU A 138 25.82 13.95 -40.36
CA GLU A 138 24.67 13.75 -41.22
C GLU A 138 24.98 12.53 -42.09
N ASP A 139 24.51 11.34 -41.69
CA ASP A 139 24.57 10.16 -42.55
C ASP A 139 23.27 10.05 -43.35
N GLU A 140 23.28 10.68 -44.52
CA GLU A 140 22.34 10.45 -45.62
C GLU A 140 22.44 9.00 -46.10
N LEU A 141 21.48 8.16 -45.72
CA LEU A 141 21.30 6.85 -46.37
C LEU A 141 20.26 6.97 -47.48
N ASP A 142 20.75 7.38 -48.65
CA ASP A 142 20.11 7.15 -49.94
C ASP A 142 20.02 5.64 -50.20
N GLY A 143 18.81 5.11 -50.08
CA GLY A 143 18.48 3.71 -50.35
C GLY A 143 17.35 3.59 -51.35
N ASP A 144 17.46 4.27 -52.50
CA ASP A 144 16.60 4.05 -53.65
C ASP A 144 16.97 2.70 -54.29
N THR A 145 16.14 1.68 -54.08
CA THR A 145 16.06 0.54 -55.00
C THR A 145 14.62 0.39 -55.46
N SER A 146 14.24 1.30 -56.35
CA SER A 146 13.13 1.11 -57.27
C SER A 146 13.25 -0.21 -58.07
N SER A 147 12.08 -0.85 -58.26
CA SER A 147 11.68 -1.72 -59.37
C SER A 147 12.16 -3.19 -59.41
N SER A 148 11.21 -4.14 -59.30
CA SER A 148 10.73 -4.93 -60.45
C SER A 148 9.48 -5.75 -60.08
N GLU A 149 8.29 -5.43 -60.61
CA GLU A 149 7.54 -6.10 -61.71
C GLU A 149 7.24 -7.61 -61.49
N GLU A 150 5.93 -7.93 -61.54
CA GLU A 150 5.21 -9.12 -62.07
C GLU A 150 5.77 -10.55 -61.78
N GLU A 151 4.97 -11.57 -61.41
CA GLU A 151 4.09 -12.32 -62.32
C GLU A 151 3.09 -13.22 -61.56
N ASP A 152 1.93 -13.33 -62.19
CA ASP A 152 0.81 -14.27 -62.06
C ASP A 152 1.27 -15.74 -62.17
N LEU A 153 1.01 -16.62 -61.19
CA LEU A 153 0.93 -18.07 -61.42
C LEU A 153 0.01 -18.79 -60.42
N ASP A 154 -1.17 -19.09 -60.93
CA ASP A 154 -2.14 -20.12 -60.53
C ASP A 154 -1.47 -21.46 -60.14
N ARG A 155 -1.77 -21.99 -58.93
CA ARG A 155 -1.81 -23.45 -58.67
C ARG A 155 -2.56 -23.85 -57.40
#